data_AF-A0A1L9V5F3-F1
#
_entry.id   AF-A0A1L9V5F3-F1
#
_cell.length_a   1.000
_cell.length_b   1.000
_cell.length_c   1.000
_cell.angle_alpha   90.00
_cell.angle_beta   90.00
_cell.angle_gamma   90.00
#
_symmetry.space_group_name_H-M   'P 1'
#
loop_
_entity.id
_entity.type
_entity.pdbx_description
1 polymer ?
#
loop_
_entity_poly.entity_id
_entity_poly.type
_entity_poly.pdbx_seq_one_letter_code
_entity_poly.pdbx_strand_id
1 'polypeptide(L)'
;MLDHISPSSDTQSQPEFNNPVVLKLFDQRYATQLRRDQRVDPWTMDIEQQYRRFVFDGHASEFVDKLHSNDNPAGEEGDTWDGAQNEALLCDYMGDLYETEVEVYDTLKELQGQDVPRLFACVTVPGRDISSRDTLATKYMDIPGILLPYIDGFPLTSIANHAPKQTW
;
A
#
# COMPACT_ATOMS: atom_id res chain seq x y z
N MET A 1 41.99 41.70 -13.66
CA MET A 1 41.74 41.26 -12.28
C MET A 1 40.25 40.99 -12.21
N LEU A 2 39.85 39.75 -12.47
CA LEU A 2 38.45 39.33 -12.57
C LEU A 2 38.15 38.51 -11.31
N ASP A 3 37.24 39.01 -10.49
CA ASP A 3 36.80 38.34 -9.27
C ASP A 3 35.92 37.13 -9.62
N HIS A 4 36.38 35.95 -9.21
CA HIS A 4 35.62 34.72 -9.26
C HIS A 4 34.56 34.72 -8.14
N ILE A 5 33.30 34.92 -8.53
CA ILE A 5 32.15 34.65 -7.66
C ILE A 5 32.04 33.13 -7.53
N SER A 6 32.27 32.61 -6.33
CA SER A 6 31.97 31.22 -5.98
C SER A 6 30.46 31.08 -5.73
N PRO A 7 29.80 30.01 -6.21
CA PRO A 7 28.38 29.81 -5.94
C PRO A 7 28.19 29.31 -4.50
N SER A 8 27.33 30.00 -3.74
CA SER A 8 26.80 29.51 -2.46
C SER A 8 26.24 28.11 -2.64
N SER A 9 26.82 27.15 -1.93
CA SER A 9 26.26 25.82 -1.78
C SER A 9 25.17 25.90 -0.70
N ASP A 10 23.96 26.27 -1.12
CA ASP A 10 22.77 26.03 -0.30
C ASP A 10 22.65 24.51 -0.12
N THR A 11 23.19 24.04 0.99
CA THR A 11 23.09 22.66 1.43
C THR A 11 21.65 22.48 1.85
N GLN A 12 20.85 21.93 0.94
CA GLN A 12 19.51 21.47 1.21
C GLN A 12 19.62 20.39 2.29
N SER A 13 19.40 20.78 3.54
CA SER A 13 19.43 19.89 4.69
C SER A 13 18.37 18.81 4.50
N GLN A 14 18.82 17.64 4.06
CA GLN A 14 18.02 16.42 4.14
C GLN A 14 17.67 16.20 5.61
N PRO A 15 16.42 15.84 5.95
CA PRO A 15 16.09 15.47 7.31
C PRO A 15 16.93 14.27 7.69
N GLU A 16 17.87 14.45 8.62
CA GLU A 16 18.59 13.35 9.24
C GLU A 16 17.57 12.53 10.03
N PHE A 17 17.14 11.40 9.46
CA PHE A 17 16.37 10.41 10.20
C PHE A 17 17.32 9.79 11.22
N ASN A 18 17.37 10.35 12.43
CA ASN A 18 18.18 9.81 13.53
C ASN A 18 17.72 8.41 13.97
N ASN A 19 16.56 7.94 13.50
CA ASN A 19 15.99 6.63 13.79
C ASN A 19 15.70 5.87 12.49
N PRO A 20 15.79 4.52 12.50
CA PRO A 20 15.38 3.70 11.36
C PRO A 20 13.93 3.99 10.97
N VAL A 21 13.65 3.89 9.68
CA VAL A 21 12.32 4.06 9.10
C VAL A 21 11.86 2.76 8.45
N VAL A 22 10.54 2.56 8.42
CA VAL A 22 9.90 1.43 7.74
C VAL A 22 9.07 1.97 6.59
N LEU A 23 9.28 1.39 5.42
CA LEU A 23 8.39 1.55 4.27
C LEU A 23 7.33 0.45 4.31
N LYS A 24 6.08 0.83 4.57
CA LYS A 24 4.92 -0.05 4.47
C LYS A 24 4.30 0.11 3.08
N LEU A 25 4.25 -0.96 2.30
CA LEU A 25 3.63 -1.00 0.98
C LEU A 25 2.32 -1.78 1.04
N PHE A 26 1.30 -1.29 0.35
CA PHE A 26 -0.01 -1.94 0.21
C PHE A 26 -0.03 -2.71 -1.12
N ASP A 27 0.86 -3.70 -1.19
CA ASP A 27 1.07 -4.51 -2.40
C ASP A 27 0.26 -5.81 -2.32
N GLN A 28 -0.74 -5.94 -3.18
CA GLN A 28 -1.63 -7.09 -3.25
C GLN A 28 -0.89 -8.41 -3.50
N ARG A 29 0.29 -8.37 -4.12
CA ARG A 29 1.11 -9.55 -4.42
C ARG A 29 1.67 -10.17 -3.14
N TYR A 30 1.85 -9.36 -2.09
CA TYR A 30 2.40 -9.78 -0.79
C TYR A 30 1.35 -9.78 0.33
N ALA A 31 0.07 -9.57 0.01
CA ALA A 31 -1.04 -9.54 0.96
C ALA A 31 -1.43 -10.95 1.47
N THR A 32 -0.50 -11.63 2.13
CA THR A 32 -0.61 -13.06 2.52
C THR A 32 -1.83 -13.38 3.38
N GLN A 33 -2.18 -12.52 4.34
CA GLN A 33 -3.36 -12.71 5.19
C GLN A 33 -4.64 -12.54 4.38
N LEU A 34 -4.75 -11.44 3.61
CA LEU A 34 -5.92 -11.17 2.79
C LEU A 34 -6.17 -12.27 1.75
N ARG A 35 -5.12 -12.77 1.08
CA ARG A 35 -5.23 -13.90 0.14
C ARG A 35 -5.80 -15.15 0.81
N ARG A 36 -5.38 -15.45 2.04
CA ARG A 36 -5.91 -16.58 2.80
C ARG A 36 -7.39 -16.39 3.12
N ASP A 37 -7.76 -15.19 3.56
CA ASP A 37 -9.14 -14.88 3.96
C ASP A 37 -10.10 -14.91 2.77
N GLN A 38 -9.64 -14.39 1.61
CA GLN A 38 -10.38 -14.39 0.35
C GLN A 38 -10.23 -15.69 -0.46
N ARG A 39 -9.45 -16.67 0.04
CA ARG A 39 -9.13 -17.94 -0.65
C ARG A 39 -8.59 -17.74 -2.07
N VAL A 40 -7.82 -16.67 -2.28
CA VAL A 40 -7.16 -16.37 -3.55
C VAL A 40 -5.83 -17.11 -3.62
N ASP A 41 -5.54 -17.69 -4.77
CA ASP A 41 -4.29 -18.42 -5.01
C ASP A 41 -3.06 -17.52 -4.84
N PRO A 42 -1.87 -18.11 -4.57
CA PRO A 42 -0.63 -17.35 -4.53
C PRO A 42 -0.35 -16.64 -5.86
N TRP A 43 0.27 -15.46 -5.76
CA TRP A 43 0.71 -14.71 -6.94
C TRP A 43 1.69 -15.52 -7.81
N THR A 44 1.43 -15.58 -9.12
CA THR A 44 2.31 -16.23 -10.10
C THR A 44 2.59 -15.30 -11.28
N MET A 45 3.62 -15.63 -12.08
CA MET A 45 3.93 -14.89 -13.31
C MET A 45 2.82 -14.99 -14.37
N ASP A 46 2.03 -16.06 -14.36
CA ASP A 46 0.90 -16.22 -15.27
C ASP A 46 -0.26 -15.30 -14.87
N ILE A 47 -0.54 -15.22 -13.56
CA ILE A 47 -1.51 -14.28 -12.99
C ILE A 47 -1.07 -12.83 -13.26
N GLU A 48 0.20 -12.48 -13.06
CA GLU A 48 0.74 -11.15 -13.38
C GLU A 48 0.45 -10.74 -14.83
N GLN A 49 0.67 -11.65 -15.79
CA GLN A 49 0.42 -11.36 -17.20
C GLN A 49 -1.08 -11.19 -17.50
N GLN A 50 -1.93 -12.03 -16.91
CA GLN A 50 -3.38 -11.94 -17.05
C GLN A 50 -3.91 -10.64 -16.46
N TYR A 51 -3.52 -10.33 -15.22
CA TYR A 51 -3.89 -9.10 -14.52
C TYR A 51 -3.42 -7.85 -15.26
N ARG A 52 -2.19 -7.83 -15.78
CA ARG A 52 -1.71 -6.71 -16.61
C ARG A 52 -2.59 -6.45 -17.82
N ARG A 53 -2.90 -7.49 -18.59
CA ARG A 53 -3.80 -7.35 -19.75
C ARG A 53 -5.17 -6.87 -19.32
N PHE A 54 -5.72 -7.46 -18.27
CA PHE A 54 -7.02 -7.09 -17.70
C PHE A 54 -7.09 -5.60 -17.29
N VAL A 55 -6.01 -5.05 -16.73
CA VAL A 55 -5.90 -3.63 -16.43
C VAL A 55 -5.74 -2.78 -17.69
N PHE A 56 -4.86 -3.17 -18.62
CA PHE A 56 -4.62 -2.42 -19.86
C PHE A 56 -5.85 -2.37 -20.78
N ASP A 57 -6.67 -3.42 -20.77
CA ASP A 57 -7.91 -3.50 -21.54
C ASP A 57 -9.07 -2.74 -20.86
N GLY A 58 -8.85 -2.14 -19.69
CA GLY A 58 -9.83 -1.35 -18.94
C GLY A 58 -10.79 -2.18 -18.06
N HIS A 59 -10.75 -3.51 -18.17
CA HIS A 59 -11.67 -4.41 -17.46
C HIS A 59 -11.54 -4.36 -15.94
N ALA A 60 -10.35 -4.01 -15.41
CA ALA A 60 -10.19 -3.80 -13.97
C ALA A 60 -11.08 -2.70 -13.42
N SER A 61 -11.22 -1.58 -14.15
CA SER A 61 -12.09 -0.49 -13.70
C SER A 61 -13.55 -0.90 -13.75
N GLU A 62 -13.98 -1.51 -14.85
CA GLU A 62 -15.37 -1.98 -15.02
C GLU A 62 -15.76 -2.99 -13.94
N PHE A 63 -14.84 -3.89 -13.60
CA PHE A 63 -15.04 -4.90 -12.57
C PHE A 63 -15.17 -4.27 -11.17
N VAL A 64 -14.26 -3.37 -10.81
CA VAL A 64 -14.29 -2.68 -9.50
C VAL A 64 -15.55 -1.82 -9.37
N ASP A 65 -15.92 -1.06 -10.39
CA ASP A 65 -17.16 -0.27 -10.38
C ASP A 65 -18.40 -1.16 -10.16
N LYS A 66 -18.39 -2.38 -10.72
CA LYS A 66 -19.44 -3.38 -10.50
C LYS A 66 -19.42 -3.94 -9.07
N LEU A 67 -18.25 -4.14 -8.45
CA LEU A 67 -18.13 -4.60 -7.06
C LEU A 67 -18.74 -3.61 -6.07
N HIS A 68 -18.53 -2.32 -6.29
CA HIS A 68 -19.04 -1.24 -5.45
C HIS A 68 -20.52 -0.89 -5.74
N SER A 69 -21.10 -1.46 -6.80
CA SER A 69 -22.51 -1.26 -7.15
C SER A 69 -23.43 -2.16 -6.33
N ASN A 70 -24.63 -1.67 -5.99
CA ASN A 70 -25.66 -2.43 -5.27
C ASN A 70 -26.16 -3.70 -6.00
N ASP A 71 -25.83 -3.84 -7.29
CA ASP A 71 -26.17 -5.00 -8.14
C ASP A 71 -25.11 -6.11 -8.07
N ASN A 72 -24.30 -6.14 -7.01
CA ASN A 72 -23.17 -7.06 -6.87
C ASN A 72 -23.61 -8.54 -7.00
N PRO A 73 -23.28 -9.24 -8.10
CA PRO A 73 -23.61 -10.66 -8.25
C PRO A 73 -22.65 -11.55 -7.44
N ALA A 74 -21.60 -11.00 -6.83
CA ALA A 74 -20.62 -11.75 -6.04
C ALA A 74 -21.18 -12.36 -4.75
N GLY A 75 -22.41 -12.00 -4.37
CA GLY A 75 -23.16 -12.68 -3.31
C GLY A 75 -23.86 -13.96 -3.78
N GLU A 76 -23.85 -14.29 -5.07
CA GLU A 76 -24.36 -15.56 -5.56
C GLU A 76 -23.28 -16.63 -5.38
N GLU A 77 -23.50 -17.53 -4.41
CA GLU A 77 -22.68 -18.70 -4.15
C GLU A 77 -22.38 -19.49 -5.45
N GLY A 78 -21.21 -19.30 -6.06
CA GLY A 78 -20.78 -20.13 -7.18
C GLY A 78 -19.87 -19.48 -8.22
N ASP A 79 -19.80 -18.15 -8.31
CA ASP A 79 -18.93 -17.51 -9.31
C ASP A 79 -17.47 -17.58 -8.88
N THR A 80 -16.74 -18.50 -9.51
CA THR A 80 -15.30 -18.62 -9.35
C THR A 80 -14.66 -17.53 -10.20
N TRP A 81 -14.32 -16.40 -9.60
CA TRP A 81 -13.57 -15.34 -10.27
C TRP A 81 -12.27 -15.88 -10.84
N ASP A 82 -11.88 -15.37 -12.01
CA ASP A 82 -10.59 -15.74 -12.59
C ASP A 82 -9.43 -15.09 -11.82
N GLY A 83 -8.20 -15.46 -12.18
CA GLY A 83 -7.00 -14.93 -11.53
C GLY A 83 -6.94 -13.40 -11.58
N ALA A 84 -7.25 -12.78 -12.73
CA ALA A 84 -7.14 -11.33 -12.89
C ALA A 84 -8.22 -10.57 -12.09
N GLN A 85 -9.45 -11.09 -12.05
CA GLN A 85 -10.53 -10.54 -11.25
C GLN A 85 -10.23 -10.62 -9.75
N ASN A 86 -9.70 -11.76 -9.28
CA ASN A 86 -9.26 -11.89 -7.90
C ASN A 86 -8.15 -10.89 -7.56
N GLU A 87 -7.19 -10.67 -8.44
CA GLU A 87 -6.15 -9.67 -8.22
C GLU A 87 -6.68 -8.23 -8.23
N ALA A 88 -7.68 -7.92 -9.06
CA ALA A 88 -8.35 -6.63 -9.06
C ALA A 88 -9.09 -6.38 -7.75
N LEU A 89 -9.78 -7.38 -7.20
CA LEU A 89 -10.36 -7.30 -5.84
C LEU A 89 -9.28 -6.99 -4.81
N LEU A 90 -8.19 -7.76 -4.79
CA LEU A 90 -7.14 -7.57 -3.80
C LEU A 90 -6.47 -6.20 -3.93
N CYS A 91 -6.28 -5.71 -5.16
CA CYS A 91 -5.74 -4.39 -5.43
C CYS A 91 -6.66 -3.28 -4.91
N ASP A 92 -7.96 -3.37 -5.17
CA ASP A 92 -8.96 -2.42 -4.69
C ASP A 92 -9.01 -2.39 -3.16
N TYR A 93 -9.04 -3.57 -2.53
CA TYR A 93 -9.00 -3.70 -1.07
C TYR A 93 -7.71 -3.14 -0.45
N MET A 94 -6.56 -3.30 -1.10
CA MET A 94 -5.31 -2.67 -0.67
C MET A 94 -5.39 -1.14 -0.76
N GLY A 95 -6.08 -0.61 -1.77
CA GLY A 95 -6.41 0.81 -1.90
C GLY A 95 -7.22 1.32 -0.71
N ASP A 96 -8.32 0.64 -0.37
CA ASP A 96 -9.16 1.00 0.77
C ASP A 96 -8.38 1.03 2.10
N LEU A 97 -7.52 0.02 2.33
CA LEU A 97 -6.67 -0.03 3.52
C LEU A 97 -5.67 1.14 3.56
N TYR A 98 -5.08 1.48 2.42
CA TYR A 98 -4.17 2.61 2.30
C TYR A 98 -4.87 3.94 2.58
N GLU A 99 -6.01 4.19 1.92
CA GLU A 99 -6.77 5.43 2.07
C GLU A 99 -7.25 5.60 3.52
N THR A 100 -7.81 4.53 4.11
CA THR A 100 -8.22 4.52 5.52
C THR A 100 -7.05 4.84 6.44
N GLU A 101 -5.88 4.24 6.23
CA GLU A 101 -4.73 4.48 7.11
C GLU A 101 -4.18 5.90 6.98
N VAL A 102 -4.16 6.46 5.77
CA VAL A 102 -3.78 7.87 5.54
C VAL A 102 -4.79 8.82 6.21
N GLU A 103 -6.09 8.57 6.07
CA GLU A 103 -7.14 9.36 6.71
C GLU A 103 -7.04 9.31 8.24
N VAL A 104 -6.75 8.13 8.81
CA VAL A 104 -6.51 7.98 10.25
C VAL A 104 -5.33 8.82 10.71
N TYR A 105 -4.22 8.82 9.96
CA TYR A 105 -3.08 9.68 10.30
C TYR A 105 -3.42 11.16 10.22
N ASP A 106 -4.16 11.61 9.19
CA ASP A 106 -4.58 13.01 9.09
C ASP A 106 -5.53 13.40 10.24
N THR A 107 -6.48 12.53 10.57
CA THR A 107 -7.43 12.72 11.67
C THR A 107 -6.74 12.76 13.04
N LEU A 108 -5.74 11.92 13.26
CA LEU A 108 -5.02 11.79 14.54
C LEU A 108 -3.73 12.63 14.60
N LYS A 109 -3.66 13.71 13.84
CA LYS A 109 -2.45 14.55 13.70
C LYS A 109 -1.86 15.02 15.04
N GLU A 110 -2.71 15.30 16.03
CA GLU A 110 -2.29 15.76 17.36
C GLU A 110 -1.65 14.65 18.21
N LEU A 111 -1.95 13.37 17.91
CA LEU A 111 -1.42 12.21 18.64
C LEU A 111 -0.13 11.65 18.00
N GLN A 112 0.20 12.09 16.79
CA GLN A 112 1.36 11.60 16.05
C GLN A 112 2.69 11.95 16.74
N GLY A 113 3.55 10.95 16.89
CA GLY A 113 4.84 11.05 17.57
C GLY A 113 4.75 10.97 19.09
N GLN A 114 3.56 10.84 19.66
CA GLN A 114 3.33 10.61 21.09
C GLN A 114 2.73 9.23 21.32
N ASP A 115 1.48 9.03 20.89
CA ASP A 115 0.72 7.79 21.11
C ASP A 115 0.67 6.90 19.87
N VAL A 116 0.77 7.51 18.68
CA VAL A 116 0.83 6.81 17.41
C VAL A 116 2.08 7.20 16.62
N PRO A 117 2.60 6.36 15.71
CA PRO A 117 3.74 6.72 14.87
C PRO A 117 3.49 8.02 14.11
N ARG A 118 4.54 8.75 13.76
CA ARG A 118 4.40 9.89 12.85
C ARG A 118 4.42 9.41 11.40
N LEU A 119 3.45 9.84 10.61
CA LEU A 119 3.49 9.68 9.16
C LEU A 119 4.51 10.64 8.57
N PHE A 120 5.61 10.12 8.01
CA PHE A 120 6.63 10.96 7.39
C PHE A 120 6.30 11.32 5.95
N ALA A 121 5.79 10.36 5.18
CA ALA A 121 5.43 10.57 3.79
C ALA A 121 4.44 9.50 3.30
N CYS A 122 3.62 9.88 2.34
CA CYS A 122 2.98 8.96 1.41
C CYS A 122 3.94 8.74 0.23
N VAL A 123 4.04 7.49 -0.24
CA VAL A 123 4.89 7.12 -1.36
C VAL A 123 4.11 6.31 -2.39
N THR A 124 4.57 6.37 -3.63
CA THR A 124 4.02 5.57 -4.73
C THR A 124 5.18 4.91 -5.44
N VAL A 125 5.16 3.58 -5.50
CA VAL A 125 6.12 2.79 -6.28
C VAL A 125 5.48 2.51 -7.63
N PRO A 126 6.02 3.05 -8.74
CA PRO A 126 5.39 2.91 -10.04
C PRO A 126 5.43 1.47 -10.56
N GLY A 127 4.35 1.05 -11.21
CA GLY A 127 4.29 -0.23 -11.92
C GLY A 127 5.32 -0.30 -13.05
N ARG A 128 6.02 -1.44 -13.20
CA ARG A 128 6.99 -1.66 -14.28
C ARG A 128 6.25 -1.87 -15.61
N ASP A 129 5.86 -0.79 -16.30
CA ASP A 129 5.75 -0.66 -17.78
C ASP A 129 5.02 0.66 -18.14
N ILE A 130 5.77 1.76 -18.30
CA ILE A 130 5.23 3.14 -18.47
C ILE A 130 5.23 3.57 -19.96
N SER A 131 4.91 2.66 -20.87
CA SER A 131 4.90 3.00 -22.31
C SER A 131 3.64 3.77 -22.73
N SER A 132 2.55 3.66 -21.96
CA SER A 132 1.33 4.46 -22.12
C SER A 132 0.83 4.89 -20.75
N ARG A 133 0.98 6.18 -20.42
CA ARG A 133 0.38 6.78 -19.22
C ARG A 133 -1.14 6.92 -19.40
N ASP A 134 -1.83 5.80 -19.37
CA ASP A 134 -3.26 5.78 -19.09
C ASP A 134 -3.44 5.94 -17.57
N THR A 135 -4.17 6.98 -17.16
CA THR A 135 -4.46 7.28 -15.75
C THR A 135 -5.25 6.18 -15.05
N LEU A 136 -6.04 5.40 -15.78
CA LEU A 136 -6.77 4.27 -15.20
C LEU A 136 -5.84 3.09 -14.92
N ALA A 137 -4.89 2.82 -15.83
CA ALA A 137 -3.92 1.75 -15.65
C ALA A 137 -2.98 2.02 -14.44
N THR A 138 -2.61 3.29 -14.21
CA THR A 138 -1.75 3.64 -13.05
C THR A 138 -2.43 3.34 -11.72
N LYS A 139 -3.76 3.49 -11.59
CA LYS A 139 -4.51 3.19 -10.36
C LYS A 139 -4.32 1.73 -9.91
N TYR A 140 -4.25 0.80 -10.86
CA TYR A 140 -4.21 -0.64 -10.60
C TYR A 140 -2.80 -1.25 -10.70
N MET A 141 -1.80 -0.43 -11.06
CA MET A 141 -0.40 -0.85 -11.26
C MET A 141 0.57 -0.22 -10.27
N ASP A 142 0.28 1.01 -9.84
CA ASP A 142 1.10 1.70 -8.86
C ASP A 142 0.81 1.18 -7.46
N ILE A 143 1.87 1.02 -6.67
CA ILE A 143 1.77 0.46 -5.33
C ILE A 143 1.87 1.62 -4.33
N PRO A 144 0.78 1.94 -3.62
CA PRO A 144 0.82 2.97 -2.60
C PRO A 144 1.55 2.46 -1.35
N GLY A 145 2.09 3.40 -0.59
CA GLY A 145 2.80 3.11 0.63
C GLY A 145 2.91 4.32 1.55
N ILE A 146 3.36 4.06 2.76
CA ILE A 146 3.63 5.06 3.78
C ILE A 146 4.99 4.82 4.42
N LEU A 147 5.66 5.92 4.79
CA LEU A 147 6.92 5.90 5.50
C LEU A 147 6.68 6.27 6.97
N LEU A 148 7.07 5.38 7.87
CA LEU A 148 6.86 5.50 9.31
C LEU A 148 8.18 5.34 10.06
N PRO A 149 8.31 5.88 11.29
CA PRO A 149 9.42 5.51 12.17
C PRO A 149 9.31 4.03 12.53
N TYR A 150 10.46 3.35 12.58
CA TYR A 150 10.53 2.01 13.18
C TYR A 150 10.29 2.13 14.69
N ILE A 151 9.35 1.34 15.20
CA ILE A 151 9.11 1.20 16.64
C ILE A 151 9.74 -0.10 17.09
N ASP A 152 10.73 0.00 17.98
CA ASP A 152 11.33 -1.17 18.61
C ASP A 152 10.37 -1.78 19.64
N GLY A 153 10.12 -3.07 19.53
CA GLY A 153 9.13 -3.75 20.36
C GLY A 153 8.83 -5.17 19.88
N PHE A 154 7.76 -5.74 20.44
CA PHE A 154 7.26 -7.06 20.08
C PHE A 154 5.77 -6.98 19.72
N PRO A 155 5.28 -7.86 18.83
CA PRO A 155 3.86 -7.94 18.52
C PRO A 155 3.03 -8.21 19.77
N LEU A 156 1.85 -7.59 19.89
CA LEU A 156 0.95 -7.81 21.03
C LEU A 156 0.56 -9.28 21.23
N THR A 157 0.54 -10.08 20.16
CA THR A 157 0.32 -11.54 20.24
C THR A 157 1.38 -12.25 21.08
N SER A 158 2.55 -11.66 21.27
CA SER A 158 3.65 -12.17 22.07
C SER A 158 3.69 -11.58 23.49
N ILE A 159 2.71 -10.77 23.90
CA ILE A 159 2.75 -10.01 25.16
C ILE A 159 2.95 -10.89 26.40
N ALA A 160 2.35 -12.09 26.44
CA ALA A 160 2.50 -13.02 27.55
C ALA A 160 3.96 -13.46 27.78
N ASN A 161 4.80 -13.43 26.74
CA ASN A 161 6.21 -13.82 26.81
C ASN A 161 7.13 -12.66 27.22
N HIS A 162 6.67 -11.42 27.10
CA HIS A 162 7.49 -10.22 27.30
C HIS A 162 7.01 -9.31 28.44
N ALA A 163 5.74 -9.42 28.87
CA ALA A 163 5.19 -8.61 29.95
C ALA A 163 5.75 -9.07 31.31
N PRO A 164 6.15 -8.13 32.20
CA PRO A 164 6.63 -8.46 33.53
C PRO A 164 5.59 -9.26 34.32
N LYS A 165 6.05 -10.31 35.01
CA LYS A 165 5.15 -11.22 35.75
C LYS A 165 4.34 -10.60 36.89
N GLN A 166 4.66 -9.36 37.23
CA GLN A 166 4.22 -8.67 38.43
C GLN A 166 3.05 -7.72 38.16
N THR A 167 2.63 -7.58 36.89
CA THR A 167 1.58 -6.65 36.46
C THR A 167 0.29 -7.37 36.04
N TRP A 168 0.20 -8.68 36.26
CA TRP A 168 -0.98 -9.54 36.02
C TRP A 168 -1.30 -10.40 37.25
#